data_AF-A0A1X1A6L4-F1
#
_entry.id   AF-A0A1X1A6L4-F1
#
_cell.length_a   1.000
_cell.length_b   1.000
_cell.length_c   1.000
_cell.angle_alpha   90.00
_cell.angle_beta   90.00
_cell.angle_gamma   90.00
#
_symmetry.space_group_name_H-M   'P 1'
#
loop_
_entity.id
_entity.type
_entity.pdbx_description
1 polymer ?
#
loop_
_entity_poly.entity_id
_entity_poly.type
_entity_poly.pdbx_seq_one_letter_code
_entity_poly.pdbx_strand_id
1 'polypeptide(L)'
;MKALDQLTFDNRFARLGDAFSTEVLPDPIAEPRLVVASEAAMALLDLDPAQAELPVFAELFSGHKLWEEADPRAMVYSGHQFGSYNPRLGDGRGLLLGEVLNDAGEHWDLHLKGAGQTPYSRMGDGRAVLRSSIREFLASEALHALGIPSSRALCVIGSSTTVWRETRESAAMLLRLAQSHIRFGHFEYFYYTRQPEQQKVLIDHVLEHHYPECQDAEQPYLAMFRTIVERNAELIAYWQAYGFCHGVMNTDNMSILGITFDFGPYAFLDDFDANFICNHSDDRGRYSYSNQVPIAHWNLSALAQALTTVIEVEPLKEALGLFLPLYQAHYLDLMRRRLGLTTAEDDDMALVERLLQRMQSGGVDYNLFFRKLGDRPVADALKVVRDDFIDLAGFDAWSQDYLARCEREPTNAEGRRARMHAVNPLYILRNYLAQKAIEAAEAGDYGEVRRLHQVLCKPFEEQPGMQAYAERPPEWGKHLEISCSS
;
A
#
# COMPACT_ATOMS: atom_id res chain seq x y z
N MET A 1 -20.09 -1.78 -18.56
CA MET A 1 -18.70 -1.72 -19.03
C MET A 1 -18.64 -0.80 -20.24
N LYS A 2 -17.71 0.15 -20.24
CA LYS A 2 -17.52 1.25 -21.18
C LYS A 2 -16.26 1.03 -22.02
N ALA A 3 -16.20 1.69 -23.17
CA ALA A 3 -14.97 1.85 -23.95
C ALA A 3 -14.12 3.01 -23.42
N LEU A 4 -12.83 3.06 -23.81
CA LEU A 4 -11.89 4.11 -23.37
C LEU A 4 -12.36 5.53 -23.74
N ASP A 5 -13.02 5.70 -24.88
CA ASP A 5 -13.55 6.99 -25.37
C ASP A 5 -14.89 7.39 -24.74
N GLN A 6 -15.41 6.59 -23.80
CA GLN A 6 -16.65 6.86 -23.08
C GLN A 6 -16.42 7.24 -21.60
N LEU A 7 -15.16 7.39 -21.17
CA LEU A 7 -14.84 7.87 -19.84
C LEU A 7 -15.29 9.31 -19.66
N THR A 8 -15.94 9.61 -18.54
CA THR A 8 -16.33 10.97 -18.17
C THR A 8 -15.30 11.55 -17.23
N PHE A 9 -14.68 12.66 -17.62
CA PHE A 9 -13.70 13.37 -16.79
C PHE A 9 -14.35 14.52 -16.02
N ASP A 10 -13.94 14.68 -14.76
CA ASP A 10 -14.28 15.79 -13.90
C ASP A 10 -13.07 16.21 -13.04
N ASN A 11 -12.16 17.00 -13.63
CA ASN A 11 -10.86 17.36 -13.05
C ASN A 11 -10.96 18.40 -11.91
N ARG A 12 -11.48 17.99 -10.75
CA ARG A 12 -11.70 18.84 -9.56
C ARG A 12 -10.41 19.46 -9.04
N PHE A 13 -9.33 18.70 -8.93
CA PHE A 13 -8.05 19.19 -8.42
C PHE A 13 -7.38 20.19 -9.36
N ALA A 14 -7.48 19.96 -10.67
CA ALA A 14 -6.95 20.89 -11.68
C ALA A 14 -7.60 22.28 -11.56
N ARG A 15 -8.91 22.32 -11.29
CA ARG A 15 -9.68 23.57 -11.10
C ARG A 15 -9.31 24.36 -9.84
N LEU A 16 -8.53 23.79 -8.90
CA LEU A 16 -7.97 24.56 -7.78
C LEU A 16 -6.90 25.57 -8.25
N GLY A 17 -6.32 25.36 -9.44
CA GLY A 17 -5.40 26.29 -10.10
C GLY A 17 -3.91 26.06 -9.80
N ASP A 18 -3.07 26.95 -10.35
CA ASP A 18 -1.61 26.77 -10.41
C ASP A 18 -0.87 26.88 -9.07
N ALA A 19 -1.57 27.25 -8.00
CA ALA A 19 -1.00 27.23 -6.66
C ALA A 19 -0.79 25.79 -6.12
N PHE A 20 -1.58 24.83 -6.62
CA PHE A 20 -1.62 23.45 -6.12
C PHE A 20 -0.95 22.44 -7.05
N SER A 21 -0.82 22.80 -8.32
CA SER A 21 -0.22 21.95 -9.34
C SER A 21 0.27 22.78 -10.51
N THR A 22 0.92 22.14 -11.48
CA THR A 22 1.35 22.78 -12.73
C THR A 22 0.93 21.93 -13.91
N GLU A 23 0.40 22.56 -14.96
CA GLU A 23 0.08 21.89 -16.22
C GLU A 23 1.36 21.35 -16.85
N VAL A 24 1.39 20.05 -17.10
CA VAL A 24 2.53 19.37 -17.71
C VAL A 24 1.98 18.23 -18.56
N LEU A 25 2.38 18.16 -19.82
CA LEU A 25 2.05 17.04 -20.70
C LEU A 25 3.01 15.86 -20.45
N PRO A 26 2.55 14.61 -20.60
CA PRO A 26 3.42 13.45 -20.53
C PRO A 26 4.41 13.43 -21.71
N ASP A 27 5.65 13.02 -21.44
CA ASP A 27 6.65 12.73 -22.44
C ASP A 27 6.56 11.25 -22.86
N PRO A 28 6.20 10.91 -24.11
CA PRO A 28 5.97 9.52 -24.50
C PRO A 28 7.23 8.64 -24.42
N ILE A 29 7.02 7.32 -24.29
CA ILE A 29 8.07 6.29 -24.38
C ILE A 29 7.95 5.45 -25.66
N ALA A 30 9.05 4.90 -26.17
CA ALA A 30 9.11 4.25 -27.48
C ALA A 30 8.58 2.81 -27.45
N GLU A 31 7.82 2.42 -28.49
CA GLU A 31 7.27 1.06 -28.65
C GLU A 31 6.52 0.54 -27.41
N PRO A 32 5.41 1.20 -27.02
CA PRO A 32 4.69 0.83 -25.81
C PRO A 32 4.07 -0.57 -25.93
N ARG A 33 4.20 -1.37 -24.86
CA ARG A 33 3.66 -2.74 -24.79
C ARG A 33 3.00 -2.97 -23.44
N LEU A 34 1.79 -3.54 -23.45
CA LEU A 34 1.12 -3.93 -22.21
C LEU A 34 1.85 -5.08 -21.53
N VAL A 35 2.36 -4.84 -20.33
CA VAL A 35 2.99 -5.86 -19.49
C VAL A 35 1.89 -6.64 -18.75
N VAL A 36 1.05 -5.93 -17.99
CA VAL A 36 -0.05 -6.51 -17.20
C VAL A 36 -1.11 -5.43 -16.94
N ALA A 37 -2.37 -5.85 -16.82
CA ALA A 37 -3.49 -5.02 -16.39
C ALA A 37 -4.30 -5.75 -15.31
N SER A 38 -4.95 -4.99 -14.42
CA SER A 38 -5.84 -5.51 -13.39
C SER A 38 -7.29 -5.29 -13.78
N GLU A 39 -8.02 -6.39 -14.00
CA GLU A 39 -9.46 -6.34 -14.29
C GLU A 39 -10.24 -5.66 -13.15
N ALA A 40 -9.85 -5.92 -11.90
CA ALA A 40 -10.48 -5.32 -10.73
C ALA A 40 -10.25 -3.80 -10.64
N ALA A 41 -9.08 -3.30 -11.09
CA ALA A 41 -8.81 -1.87 -11.14
C ALA A 41 -9.49 -1.20 -12.35
N MET A 42 -9.54 -1.87 -13.50
CA MET A 42 -10.29 -1.40 -14.68
C MET A 42 -11.79 -1.24 -14.38
N ALA A 43 -12.36 -2.13 -13.57
CA ALA A 43 -13.76 -2.06 -13.16
C ALA A 43 -14.09 -0.79 -12.35
N LEU A 44 -13.12 -0.16 -11.68
CA LEU A 44 -13.32 1.11 -10.95
C LEU A 44 -13.65 2.27 -11.91
N LEU A 45 -13.23 2.15 -13.16
CA LEU A 45 -13.50 3.10 -14.25
C LEU A 45 -14.59 2.59 -15.20
N ASP A 46 -15.33 1.56 -14.81
CA ASP A 46 -16.29 0.82 -15.64
C ASP A 46 -15.70 0.25 -16.94
N LEU A 47 -14.39 0.10 -17.08
CA LEU A 47 -13.76 -0.30 -18.35
C LEU A 47 -13.89 -1.80 -18.60
N ASP A 48 -14.32 -2.18 -19.82
CA ASP A 48 -14.26 -3.58 -20.29
C ASP A 48 -12.80 -4.08 -20.31
N PRO A 49 -12.45 -5.23 -19.68
CA PRO A 49 -11.12 -5.82 -19.75
C PRO A 49 -10.57 -5.96 -21.17
N ALA A 50 -11.43 -6.18 -22.18
CA ALA A 50 -11.03 -6.26 -23.58
C ALA A 50 -10.39 -4.96 -24.11
N GLN A 51 -10.62 -3.81 -23.45
CA GLN A 51 -9.98 -2.54 -23.80
C GLN A 51 -8.46 -2.60 -23.61
N ALA A 52 -7.95 -3.42 -22.68
CA ALA A 52 -6.51 -3.52 -22.40
C ALA A 52 -5.70 -4.03 -23.61
N GLU A 53 -6.32 -4.83 -24.46
CA GLU A 53 -5.68 -5.43 -25.65
C GLU A 53 -5.66 -4.48 -26.87
N LEU A 54 -6.31 -3.30 -26.77
CA LEU A 54 -6.34 -2.33 -27.86
C LEU A 54 -5.03 -1.53 -27.93
N PRO A 55 -4.47 -1.26 -29.13
CA PRO A 55 -3.27 -0.43 -29.26
C PRO A 55 -3.40 0.95 -28.62
N VAL A 56 -4.59 1.56 -28.70
CA VAL A 56 -4.87 2.88 -28.10
C VAL A 56 -4.73 2.89 -26.58
N PHE A 57 -4.98 1.77 -25.90
CA PHE A 57 -4.78 1.64 -24.45
C PHE A 57 -3.31 1.83 -24.09
N ALA A 58 -2.42 1.13 -24.81
CA ALA A 58 -0.98 1.26 -24.61
C ALA A 58 -0.50 2.67 -24.95
N GLU A 59 -1.02 3.30 -26.03
CA GLU A 59 -0.68 4.67 -26.43
C GLU A 59 -1.10 5.72 -25.38
N LEU A 60 -2.30 5.61 -24.81
CA LEU A 60 -2.79 6.50 -23.74
C LEU A 60 -1.90 6.40 -22.49
N PHE A 61 -1.68 5.17 -22.01
CA PHE A 61 -0.93 4.92 -20.77
C PHE A 61 0.59 4.84 -20.95
N SER A 62 1.08 5.29 -22.11
CA SER A 62 2.51 5.55 -22.36
C SER A 62 2.80 6.99 -22.79
N GLY A 63 1.79 7.88 -22.71
CA GLY A 63 1.94 9.31 -22.95
C GLY A 63 1.87 9.74 -24.42
N HIS A 64 1.48 8.87 -25.36
CA HIS A 64 1.35 9.23 -26.79
C HIS A 64 0.05 9.95 -27.10
N LYS A 65 -1.02 9.63 -26.35
CA LYS A 65 -2.35 10.19 -26.53
C LYS A 65 -2.91 10.59 -25.17
N LEU A 66 -3.84 11.53 -25.20
CA LEU A 66 -4.67 11.93 -24.09
C LEU A 66 -6.10 12.15 -24.59
N TRP A 67 -7.06 12.01 -23.68
CA TRP A 67 -8.42 12.49 -23.90
C TRP A 67 -8.42 14.01 -24.01
N GLU A 68 -9.33 14.56 -24.81
CA GLU A 68 -9.47 16.03 -24.94
C GLU A 68 -9.94 16.65 -23.62
N GLU A 69 -10.68 15.89 -22.82
CA GLU A 69 -11.23 16.27 -21.53
C GLU A 69 -10.24 16.10 -20.36
N ALA A 70 -9.08 15.46 -20.59
CA ALA A 70 -8.04 15.32 -19.58
C ALA A 70 -7.28 16.64 -19.40
N ASP A 71 -6.89 16.94 -18.16
CA ASP A 71 -6.10 18.12 -17.79
C ASP A 71 -4.93 17.65 -16.94
N PRO A 72 -3.78 17.30 -17.57
CA PRO A 72 -2.67 16.66 -16.87
C PRO A 72 -1.89 17.65 -16.00
N ARG A 73 -1.79 17.33 -14.72
CA ARG A 73 -1.21 18.19 -13.68
C ARG A 73 -0.12 17.47 -12.89
N ALA A 74 0.99 18.15 -12.62
CA ALA A 74 1.98 17.75 -11.63
C ALA A 74 1.70 18.47 -10.30
N MET A 75 1.36 17.76 -9.22
CA MET A 75 1.03 18.36 -7.92
C MET A 75 2.28 18.86 -7.20
N VAL A 76 2.16 19.96 -6.44
CA VAL A 76 3.22 20.42 -5.54
C VAL A 76 2.95 19.99 -4.10
N TYR A 77 3.99 19.48 -3.44
CA TYR A 77 3.96 19.15 -2.02
C TYR A 77 5.36 19.28 -1.42
N SER A 78 5.47 19.13 -0.11
CA SER A 78 6.71 19.04 0.66
C SER A 78 6.68 17.76 1.50
N GLY A 79 7.60 17.57 2.42
CA GLY A 79 7.51 16.45 3.37
C GLY A 79 8.75 16.29 4.23
N HIS A 80 8.58 15.61 5.35
CA HIS A 80 9.68 15.18 6.19
C HIS A 80 10.23 13.84 5.69
N GLN A 81 11.39 13.90 5.05
CA GLN A 81 12.11 12.73 4.57
C GLN A 81 13.06 12.24 5.66
N PHE A 82 12.86 11.01 6.14
CA PHE A 82 13.63 10.45 7.26
C PHE A 82 13.69 11.36 8.51
N GLY A 83 12.60 12.10 8.75
CA GLY A 83 12.46 13.03 9.88
C GLY A 83 13.03 14.43 9.64
N SER A 84 13.66 14.71 8.49
CA SER A 84 14.15 16.03 8.11
C SER A 84 13.22 16.69 7.08
N TYR A 85 12.83 17.93 7.32
CA TYR A 85 11.91 18.64 6.42
C TYR A 85 12.58 19.01 5.10
N ASN A 86 11.95 18.63 3.98
CA ASN A 86 12.31 19.04 2.64
C ASN A 86 11.27 20.05 2.12
N PRO A 87 11.63 21.34 1.93
CA PRO A 87 10.66 22.42 1.72
C PRO A 87 9.91 22.34 0.41
N ARG A 88 10.39 21.57 -0.57
CA ARG A 88 9.71 21.44 -1.86
C ARG A 88 10.03 20.12 -2.55
N LEU A 89 9.06 19.24 -2.59
CA LEU A 89 8.98 18.03 -3.41
C LEU A 89 8.01 18.33 -4.57
N GLY A 90 6.98 17.50 -4.76
CA GLY A 90 6.06 17.54 -5.88
C GLY A 90 6.17 16.28 -6.75
N ASP A 91 5.25 16.14 -7.68
CA ASP A 91 5.22 15.02 -8.62
C ASP A 91 6.38 15.13 -9.61
N GLY A 92 7.55 14.62 -9.23
CA GLY A 92 8.78 14.75 -10.01
C GLY A 92 8.93 13.76 -11.16
N ARG A 93 8.03 12.78 -11.28
CA ARG A 93 8.05 11.75 -12.33
C ARG A 93 6.67 11.19 -12.65
N GLY A 94 5.62 11.91 -12.29
CA GLY A 94 4.24 11.45 -12.44
C GLY A 94 3.31 12.62 -12.71
N LEU A 95 2.15 12.32 -13.27
CA LEU A 95 1.13 13.31 -13.58
C LEU A 95 -0.23 12.76 -13.18
N LEU A 96 -1.04 13.57 -12.50
CA LEU A 96 -2.48 13.37 -12.44
C LEU A 96 -3.03 13.74 -13.81
N LEU A 97 -3.33 12.75 -14.66
CA LEU A 97 -3.87 12.99 -16.01
C LEU A 97 -5.26 13.63 -15.96
N GLY A 98 -6.03 13.29 -14.94
CA GLY A 98 -7.38 13.77 -14.71
C GLY A 98 -8.09 12.90 -13.69
N GLU A 99 -9.37 13.18 -13.48
CA GLU A 99 -10.24 12.46 -12.55
C GLU A 99 -11.42 11.90 -13.33
N VAL A 100 -11.62 10.59 -13.30
CA VAL A 100 -12.76 9.93 -13.95
C VAL A 100 -13.92 9.80 -12.97
N LEU A 101 -15.12 10.20 -13.40
CA LEU A 101 -16.37 9.94 -12.71
C LEU A 101 -16.99 8.64 -13.25
N ASN A 102 -17.09 7.63 -12.41
CA ASN A 102 -17.68 6.34 -12.79
C ASN A 102 -19.22 6.32 -12.65
N ASP A 103 -19.86 5.23 -13.09
CA ASP A 103 -21.33 5.06 -13.02
C ASP A 103 -21.88 5.00 -11.59
N ALA A 104 -21.03 4.68 -10.61
CA ALA A 104 -21.37 4.70 -9.19
C ALA A 104 -21.32 6.11 -8.57
N GLY A 105 -20.90 7.12 -9.34
CA GLY A 105 -20.76 8.49 -8.86
C GLY A 105 -19.48 8.73 -8.04
N GLU A 106 -18.49 7.84 -8.15
CA GLU A 106 -17.20 7.97 -7.51
C GLU A 106 -16.19 8.61 -8.46
N HIS A 107 -15.31 9.45 -7.91
CA HIS A 107 -14.18 10.01 -8.64
C HIS A 107 -12.91 9.20 -8.39
N TRP A 108 -12.19 8.91 -9.47
CA TRP A 108 -10.93 8.18 -9.46
C TRP A 108 -9.85 8.98 -10.19
N ASP A 109 -8.77 9.31 -9.47
CA ASP A 109 -7.57 9.92 -10.04
C ASP A 109 -6.89 8.94 -11.00
N LEU A 110 -6.54 9.41 -12.19
CA LEU A 110 -5.69 8.68 -13.13
C LEU A 110 -4.27 9.24 -13.05
N HIS A 111 -3.42 8.66 -12.21
CA HIS A 111 -2.05 9.13 -12.03
C HIS A 111 -1.05 8.27 -12.80
N LEU A 112 -0.44 8.83 -13.83
CA LEU A 112 0.54 8.16 -14.67
C LEU A 112 1.95 8.36 -14.10
N LYS A 113 2.50 7.34 -13.45
CA LYS A 113 3.86 7.35 -12.91
C LYS A 113 4.85 6.91 -14.00
N GLY A 114 5.98 7.61 -14.11
CA GLY A 114 6.96 7.48 -15.19
C GLY A 114 6.70 8.41 -16.39
N ALA A 115 5.75 9.34 -16.26
CA ALA A 115 5.20 10.13 -17.36
C ALA A 115 6.18 11.14 -18.00
N GLY A 116 7.34 11.41 -17.40
CA GLY A 116 8.28 12.40 -17.92
C GLY A 116 8.72 13.41 -16.87
N GLN A 117 9.52 14.39 -17.32
CA GLN A 117 10.02 15.43 -16.42
C GLN A 117 8.95 16.46 -16.12
N THR A 118 9.02 17.03 -14.93
CA THR A 118 8.12 18.09 -14.44
C THR A 118 8.97 19.17 -13.77
N PRO A 119 8.39 20.34 -13.42
CA PRO A 119 9.07 21.34 -12.60
C PRO A 119 9.56 20.82 -11.24
N TYR A 120 9.12 19.63 -10.82
CA TYR A 120 9.42 19.01 -9.53
C TYR A 120 10.42 17.84 -9.64
N SER A 121 10.92 17.52 -10.84
CA SER A 121 11.86 16.39 -11.06
C SER A 121 13.21 16.57 -10.37
N ARG A 122 13.57 17.79 -9.98
CA ARG A 122 14.91 18.12 -9.44
C ARG A 122 16.01 17.65 -10.39
N MET A 123 16.81 16.67 -9.98
CA MET A 123 17.89 16.08 -10.77
C MET A 123 17.49 14.74 -11.41
N GLY A 124 16.25 14.28 -11.18
CA GLY A 124 15.73 13.04 -11.75
C GLY A 124 15.33 13.19 -13.23
N ASP A 125 15.30 12.06 -13.93
CA ASP A 125 14.96 11.98 -15.36
C ASP A 125 13.45 11.94 -15.64
N GLY A 126 12.61 11.97 -14.60
CA GLY A 126 11.15 11.91 -14.73
C GLY A 126 10.63 10.52 -15.14
N ARG A 127 11.48 9.48 -15.15
CA ARG A 127 11.10 8.13 -15.58
C ARG A 127 10.97 7.15 -14.43
N ALA A 128 10.17 6.12 -14.65
CA ALA A 128 10.15 4.90 -13.87
C ALA A 128 10.71 3.76 -14.72
N VAL A 129 11.34 2.78 -14.07
CA VAL A 129 11.90 1.59 -14.71
C VAL A 129 10.94 0.40 -14.57
N LEU A 130 11.01 -0.54 -15.50
CA LEU A 130 10.12 -1.71 -15.58
C LEU A 130 9.99 -2.47 -14.25
N ARG A 131 11.12 -2.77 -13.58
CA ARG A 131 11.11 -3.46 -12.28
C ARG A 131 10.28 -2.73 -11.23
N SER A 132 10.36 -1.40 -11.16
CA SER A 132 9.64 -0.61 -10.17
C SER A 132 8.15 -0.53 -10.47
N SER A 133 7.77 -0.37 -11.75
CA SER A 133 6.37 -0.36 -12.16
C SER A 133 5.70 -1.72 -11.92
N ILE A 134 6.40 -2.83 -12.20
CA ILE A 134 5.89 -4.19 -11.91
C ILE A 134 5.69 -4.39 -10.41
N ARG A 135 6.67 -4.02 -9.58
CA ARG A 135 6.57 -4.16 -8.12
C ARG A 135 5.41 -3.37 -7.55
N GLU A 136 5.28 -2.10 -7.93
CA GLU A 136 4.17 -1.27 -7.47
C GLU A 136 2.83 -1.82 -7.93
N PHE A 137 2.69 -2.24 -9.19
CA PHE A 137 1.47 -2.88 -9.69
C PHE A 137 1.09 -4.11 -8.85
N LEU A 138 2.03 -5.03 -8.67
CA LEU A 138 1.77 -6.27 -7.94
C LEU A 138 1.42 -5.99 -6.48
N ALA A 139 2.09 -5.04 -5.83
CA ALA A 139 1.85 -4.70 -4.43
C ALA A 139 0.49 -4.04 -4.23
N SER A 140 0.17 -3.03 -5.05
CA SER A 140 -1.13 -2.36 -5.03
C SER A 140 -2.29 -3.34 -5.07
N GLU A 141 -2.23 -4.29 -6.03
CA GLU A 141 -3.32 -5.23 -6.24
C GLU A 141 -3.32 -6.39 -5.22
N ALA A 142 -2.14 -6.83 -4.76
CA ALA A 142 -2.04 -7.84 -3.72
C ALA A 142 -2.55 -7.32 -2.36
N LEU A 143 -2.23 -6.09 -1.98
CA LEU A 143 -2.75 -5.48 -0.75
C LEU A 143 -4.27 -5.33 -0.82
N HIS A 144 -4.80 -4.86 -1.96
CA HIS A 144 -6.23 -4.77 -2.16
C HIS A 144 -6.92 -6.14 -2.02
N ALA A 145 -6.38 -7.20 -2.65
CA ALA A 145 -6.93 -8.54 -2.56
C ALA A 145 -6.85 -9.14 -1.14
N LEU A 146 -5.91 -8.67 -0.30
CA LEU A 146 -5.84 -9.01 1.12
C LEU A 146 -6.83 -8.21 1.99
N GLY A 147 -7.55 -7.25 1.42
CA GLY A 147 -8.42 -6.33 2.17
C GLY A 147 -7.67 -5.18 2.87
N ILE A 148 -6.40 -4.95 2.54
CA ILE A 148 -5.61 -3.86 3.09
C ILE A 148 -5.83 -2.59 2.24
N PRO A 149 -6.24 -1.46 2.84
CA PRO A 149 -6.43 -0.22 2.08
C PRO A 149 -5.17 0.20 1.32
N SER A 150 -5.30 0.43 0.03
CA SER A 150 -4.17 0.68 -0.88
C SER A 150 -4.60 1.51 -2.08
N SER A 151 -3.69 2.33 -2.61
CA SER A 151 -3.78 2.77 -4.00
C SER A 151 -3.80 1.56 -4.94
N ARG A 152 -4.55 1.68 -6.03
CA ARG A 152 -4.79 0.63 -7.02
C ARG A 152 -3.89 0.82 -8.23
N ALA A 153 -3.64 -0.25 -8.97
CA ALA A 153 -2.83 -0.20 -10.18
C ALA A 153 -3.60 -0.78 -11.36
N LEU A 154 -3.92 0.05 -12.35
CA LEU A 154 -4.68 -0.37 -13.52
C LEU A 154 -3.81 -1.16 -14.49
N CYS A 155 -2.63 -0.66 -14.85
CA CYS A 155 -1.73 -1.36 -15.77
C CYS A 155 -0.27 -0.91 -15.67
N VAL A 156 0.61 -1.74 -16.22
CA VAL A 156 2.00 -1.42 -16.52
C VAL A 156 2.22 -1.45 -18.03
N ILE A 157 2.76 -0.36 -18.58
CA ILE A 157 3.19 -0.27 -19.98
C ILE A 157 4.72 -0.24 -20.03
N GLY A 158 5.33 -1.24 -20.67
CA GLY A 158 6.77 -1.31 -20.92
C GLY A 158 7.14 -0.62 -22.23
N SER A 159 8.44 -0.35 -22.42
CA SER A 159 8.97 0.31 -23.62
C SER A 159 10.40 -0.10 -23.93
N SER A 160 10.91 0.31 -25.09
CA SER A 160 12.31 0.20 -25.48
C SER A 160 13.15 1.46 -25.15
N THR A 161 12.54 2.49 -24.57
CA THR A 161 13.24 3.71 -24.10
C THR A 161 14.23 3.33 -23.00
N THR A 162 15.52 3.55 -23.25
CA THR A 162 16.58 3.26 -22.28
C THR A 162 16.62 4.31 -21.16
N VAL A 163 16.72 3.84 -19.92
CA VAL A 163 16.88 4.63 -18.69
C VAL A 163 18.11 4.12 -17.95
N TRP A 164 18.89 5.02 -17.34
CA TRP A 164 20.08 4.65 -16.59
C TRP A 164 19.84 4.78 -15.09
N ARG A 165 20.14 3.70 -14.36
CA ARG A 165 20.21 3.66 -12.88
C ARG A 165 21.58 3.09 -12.50
N GLU A 166 21.64 2.13 -11.58
CA GLU A 166 22.86 1.35 -11.33
C GLU A 166 23.27 0.53 -12.58
N THR A 167 22.27 0.16 -13.39
CA THR A 167 22.46 -0.55 -14.66
C THR A 167 21.64 0.11 -15.77
N ARG A 168 21.78 -0.41 -17.00
CA ARG A 168 20.95 -0.01 -18.13
C ARG A 168 19.60 -0.71 -18.03
N GLU A 169 18.53 0.06 -17.84
CA GLU A 169 17.16 -0.44 -17.68
C GLU A 169 16.24 0.12 -18.79
N SER A 170 15.00 -0.37 -18.83
CA SER A 170 13.95 0.11 -19.73
C SER A 170 12.92 0.94 -18.99
N ALA A 171 12.51 2.07 -19.57
CA ALA A 171 11.42 2.88 -19.05
C ALA A 171 10.11 2.10 -19.08
N ALA A 172 9.29 2.32 -18.06
CA ALA A 172 7.92 1.85 -18.01
C ALA A 172 7.04 2.92 -17.38
N MET A 173 5.75 2.83 -17.64
CA MET A 173 4.74 3.64 -16.95
C MET A 173 3.77 2.74 -16.19
N LEU A 174 3.29 3.26 -15.07
CA LEU A 174 2.26 2.64 -14.25
C LEU A 174 1.08 3.62 -14.19
N LEU A 175 -0.12 3.14 -14.50
CA LEU A 175 -1.33 3.90 -14.19
C LEU A 175 -1.82 3.53 -12.79
N ARG A 176 -1.63 4.44 -11.84
CA ARG A 176 -2.12 4.33 -10.47
C ARG A 176 -3.49 4.99 -10.36
N LEU A 177 -4.41 4.31 -9.67
CA LEU A 177 -5.73 4.83 -9.33
C LEU A 177 -5.86 5.02 -7.82
N ALA A 178 -6.45 6.13 -7.41
CA ALA A 178 -6.87 6.39 -6.04
C ALA A 178 -8.00 7.41 -6.07
N GLN A 179 -8.80 7.52 -5.00
CA GLN A 179 -9.78 8.60 -4.89
C GLN A 179 -9.12 9.97 -4.59
N SER A 180 -7.85 9.96 -4.16
CA SER A 180 -7.05 11.17 -3.94
C SER A 180 -5.56 10.85 -3.92
N HIS A 181 -4.77 11.70 -4.57
CA HIS A 181 -3.31 11.75 -4.48
C HIS A 181 -2.80 12.78 -3.45
N ILE A 182 -3.71 13.39 -2.67
CA ILE A 182 -3.35 14.32 -1.60
C ILE A 182 -2.68 13.53 -0.46
N ARG A 183 -1.61 14.13 0.08
CA ARG A 183 -0.69 13.56 1.07
C ARG A 183 -0.57 14.50 2.26
N PHE A 184 -0.05 14.05 3.40
CA PHE A 184 0.23 14.95 4.53
C PHE A 184 1.17 16.08 4.11
N GLY A 185 2.16 15.76 3.27
CA GLY A 185 3.10 16.69 2.66
C GLY A 185 2.50 17.88 1.89
N HIS A 186 1.26 17.78 1.40
CA HIS A 186 0.56 18.89 0.75
C HIS A 186 0.15 19.96 1.76
N PHE A 187 -0.35 19.55 2.93
CA PHE A 187 -0.71 20.46 4.02
C PHE A 187 0.54 21.13 4.59
N GLU A 188 1.61 20.35 4.78
CA GLU A 188 2.90 20.87 5.24
C GLU A 188 3.46 21.92 4.29
N TYR A 189 3.31 21.74 2.97
CA TYR A 189 3.83 22.69 1.98
C TYR A 189 3.21 24.08 2.18
N PHE A 190 1.88 24.17 2.19
CA PHE A 190 1.21 25.47 2.36
C PHE A 190 1.40 26.05 3.76
N TYR A 191 1.52 25.19 4.78
CA TYR A 191 1.82 25.62 6.15
C TYR A 191 3.20 26.30 6.24
N TYR A 192 4.27 25.60 5.84
CA TYR A 192 5.64 26.10 6.00
C TYR A 192 6.01 27.19 4.99
N THR A 193 5.36 27.23 3.82
CA THR A 193 5.49 28.35 2.87
C THR A 193 4.62 29.56 3.23
N ARG A 194 3.84 29.49 4.33
CA ARG A 194 2.99 30.56 4.86
C ARG A 194 1.94 31.05 3.86
N GLN A 195 1.19 30.11 3.30
CA GLN A 195 0.11 30.34 2.35
C GLN A 195 -1.24 29.91 2.95
N PRO A 196 -1.78 30.63 3.97
CA PRO A 196 -2.94 30.18 4.73
C PRO A 196 -4.23 30.14 3.90
N GLU A 197 -4.38 31.01 2.89
CA GLU A 197 -5.54 30.99 1.99
C GLU A 197 -5.57 29.71 1.15
N GLN A 198 -4.44 29.35 0.52
CA GLN A 198 -4.30 28.13 -0.26
C GLN A 198 -4.43 26.90 0.64
N GLN A 199 -3.86 26.95 1.85
CA GLN A 199 -4.00 25.87 2.81
C GLN A 199 -5.48 25.62 3.15
N LYS A 200 -6.25 26.68 3.41
CA LYS A 200 -7.69 26.55 3.69
C LYS A 200 -8.45 25.96 2.49
N VAL A 201 -8.15 26.39 1.27
CA VAL A 201 -8.76 25.82 0.06
C VAL A 201 -8.48 24.32 -0.06
N LEU A 202 -7.26 23.86 0.21
CA LEU A 202 -6.92 22.44 0.21
C LEU A 202 -7.68 21.66 1.31
N ILE A 203 -7.75 22.22 2.52
CA ILE A 203 -8.47 21.61 3.66
C ILE A 203 -9.95 21.48 3.32
N ASP A 204 -10.56 22.53 2.79
CA ASP A 204 -11.98 22.54 2.40
C ASP A 204 -12.24 21.53 1.28
N HIS A 205 -11.38 21.46 0.26
CA HIS A 205 -11.49 20.47 -0.82
C HIS A 205 -11.45 19.03 -0.31
N VAL A 206 -10.54 18.71 0.62
CA VAL A 206 -10.43 17.38 1.22
C VAL A 206 -11.65 17.05 2.09
N LEU A 207 -12.11 18.02 2.90
CA LEU A 207 -13.31 17.86 3.70
C LEU A 207 -14.54 17.61 2.83
N GLU A 208 -14.67 18.39 1.74
CA GLU A 208 -15.84 18.34 0.87
C GLU A 208 -15.97 17.00 0.15
N HIS A 209 -14.87 16.51 -0.43
CA HIS A 209 -14.93 15.38 -1.36
C HIS A 209 -14.52 14.03 -0.77
N HIS A 210 -13.86 14.02 0.39
CA HIS A 210 -13.32 12.78 0.96
C HIS A 210 -13.76 12.51 2.40
N TYR A 211 -14.28 13.54 3.08
CA TYR A 211 -14.83 13.44 4.44
C TYR A 211 -16.18 14.18 4.56
N PRO A 212 -17.13 14.02 3.61
CA PRO A 212 -18.40 14.74 3.66
C PRO A 212 -19.20 14.45 4.94
N GLU A 213 -19.02 13.26 5.53
CA GLU A 213 -19.61 12.88 6.81
C GLU A 213 -19.18 13.77 8.00
N CYS A 214 -18.09 14.52 7.85
CA CYS A 214 -17.56 15.41 8.89
C CYS A 214 -18.10 16.85 8.78
N GLN A 215 -18.76 17.23 7.67
CA GLN A 215 -19.16 18.62 7.40
C GLN A 215 -20.18 19.15 8.42
N ASP A 216 -21.10 18.31 8.86
CA ASP A 216 -22.17 18.68 9.79
C ASP A 216 -21.76 18.64 11.27
N ALA A 217 -20.50 18.28 11.57
CA ALA A 217 -19.98 18.28 12.93
C ALA A 217 -19.83 19.72 13.47
N GLU A 218 -19.88 19.88 14.79
CA GLU A 218 -19.63 21.20 15.43
C GLU A 218 -18.24 21.76 15.10
N GLN A 219 -17.25 20.86 14.93
CA GLN A 219 -15.88 21.19 14.53
C GLN A 219 -15.45 20.32 13.34
N PRO A 220 -15.83 20.66 12.09
CA PRO A 220 -15.66 19.79 10.92
C PRO A 220 -14.21 19.36 10.67
N TYR A 221 -13.26 20.28 10.79
CA TYR A 221 -11.84 19.97 10.57
C TYR A 221 -11.28 19.04 11.65
N LEU A 222 -11.73 19.18 12.91
CA LEU A 222 -11.33 18.27 13.97
C LEU A 222 -11.94 16.87 13.76
N ALA A 223 -13.21 16.79 13.35
CA ALA A 223 -13.85 15.53 12.99
C ALA A 223 -13.09 14.83 11.86
N MET A 224 -12.76 15.56 10.79
CA MET A 224 -11.93 15.04 9.69
C MET A 224 -10.56 14.54 10.19
N PHE A 225 -9.87 15.31 11.04
CA PHE A 225 -8.58 14.87 11.60
C PHE A 225 -8.71 13.60 12.44
N ARG A 226 -9.77 13.45 13.25
CA ARG A 226 -10.05 12.21 13.99
C ARG A 226 -10.24 11.02 13.06
N THR A 227 -11.02 11.18 11.99
CA THR A 227 -11.21 10.13 10.97
C THR A 227 -9.88 9.76 10.29
N ILE A 228 -9.02 10.74 10.00
CA ILE A 228 -7.67 10.49 9.46
C ILE A 228 -6.82 9.66 10.44
N VAL A 229 -6.86 9.98 11.74
CA VAL A 229 -6.17 9.22 12.79
C VAL A 229 -6.69 7.78 12.86
N GLU A 230 -8.01 7.59 12.84
CA GLU A 230 -8.67 6.28 12.84
C GLU A 230 -8.25 5.42 11.64
N ARG A 231 -8.35 5.96 10.41
CA ARG A 231 -7.94 5.25 9.20
C ARG A 231 -6.46 4.88 9.21
N ASN A 232 -5.59 5.74 9.74
CA ASN A 232 -4.17 5.42 9.90
C ASN A 232 -3.93 4.34 10.96
N ALA A 233 -4.64 4.37 12.08
CA ALA A 233 -4.53 3.34 13.10
C ALA A 233 -4.94 1.96 12.57
N GLU A 234 -6.03 1.89 11.80
CA GLU A 234 -6.48 0.68 11.12
C GLU A 234 -5.48 0.22 10.04
N LEU A 235 -5.01 1.11 9.18
CA LEU A 235 -4.04 0.78 8.13
C LEU A 235 -2.76 0.15 8.72
N ILE A 236 -2.20 0.78 9.75
CA ILE A 236 -0.99 0.27 10.40
C ILE A 236 -1.28 -1.05 11.11
N ALA A 237 -2.45 -1.22 11.75
CA ALA A 237 -2.85 -2.50 12.31
C ALA A 237 -2.85 -3.63 11.26
N TYR A 238 -3.33 -3.36 10.04
CA TYR A 238 -3.23 -4.32 8.94
C TYR A 238 -1.78 -4.63 8.56
N TRP A 239 -0.92 -3.62 8.40
CA TRP A 239 0.48 -3.85 8.07
C TRP A 239 1.18 -4.70 9.12
N GLN A 240 0.95 -4.43 10.40
CA GLN A 240 1.52 -5.20 11.51
C GLN A 240 0.87 -6.58 11.69
N ALA A 241 -0.37 -6.80 11.28
CA ALA A 241 -1.00 -8.11 11.38
C ALA A 241 -0.61 -9.05 10.23
N TYR A 242 -0.25 -8.50 9.06
CA TYR A 242 0.07 -9.26 7.85
C TYR A 242 1.54 -9.24 7.45
N GLY A 243 2.38 -8.53 8.20
CA GLY A 243 3.82 -8.50 7.98
C GLY A 243 4.21 -7.67 6.75
N PHE A 244 3.53 -6.55 6.51
CA PHE A 244 3.91 -5.64 5.43
C PHE A 244 4.85 -4.55 5.95
N CYS A 245 5.99 -4.38 5.28
CA CYS A 245 6.99 -3.36 5.57
C CYS A 245 7.03 -2.35 4.41
N HIS A 246 6.67 -1.09 4.67
CA HIS A 246 6.62 -0.05 3.66
C HIS A 246 8.00 0.50 3.28
N GLY A 247 8.89 0.69 4.27
CA GLY A 247 10.29 1.10 4.09
C GLY A 247 10.55 2.60 3.83
N VAL A 248 9.52 3.40 3.51
CA VAL A 248 9.65 4.85 3.26
C VAL A 248 8.40 5.60 3.74
N MET A 249 8.17 5.59 5.05
CA MET A 249 7.04 6.30 5.66
C MET A 249 7.36 7.78 5.89
N ASN A 250 7.82 8.47 4.85
CA ASN A 250 7.92 9.93 4.86
C ASN A 250 6.50 10.54 4.84
N THR A 251 6.34 11.77 5.31
CA THR A 251 5.01 12.41 5.33
C THR A 251 4.45 12.70 3.93
N ASP A 252 5.30 12.80 2.91
CA ASP A 252 4.90 12.84 1.50
C ASP A 252 4.41 11.51 0.93
N ASN A 253 4.58 10.39 1.66
CA ASN A 253 4.03 9.08 1.30
C ASN A 253 2.83 8.69 2.15
N MET A 254 2.42 9.52 3.10
CA MET A 254 1.20 9.30 3.89
C MET A 254 0.01 9.88 3.14
N SER A 255 -0.84 9.01 2.59
CA SER A 255 -2.09 9.42 1.95
C SER A 255 -3.01 10.09 2.96
N ILE A 256 -3.71 11.15 2.53
CA ILE A 256 -4.73 11.79 3.35
C ILE A 256 -5.93 10.88 3.62
N LEU A 257 -6.08 9.78 2.87
CA LEU A 257 -7.23 8.85 2.98
C LEU A 257 -6.95 7.62 3.85
N GLY A 258 -5.73 7.46 4.37
CA GLY A 258 -5.36 6.26 5.14
C GLY A 258 -5.26 4.99 4.27
N ILE A 259 -4.72 5.12 3.06
CA ILE A 259 -4.40 4.00 2.17
C ILE A 259 -2.88 3.84 2.01
N THR A 260 -2.42 2.62 1.74
CA THR A 260 -1.02 2.36 1.36
C THR A 260 -0.68 3.06 0.05
N PHE A 261 0.45 3.78 0.03
CA PHE A 261 0.74 4.73 -1.04
C PHE A 261 2.25 4.82 -1.35
N ASP A 262 2.59 4.96 -2.63
CA ASP A 262 3.96 5.04 -3.16
C ASP A 262 4.87 3.85 -2.78
N PHE A 263 4.67 2.74 -3.50
CA PHE A 263 5.43 1.52 -3.31
C PHE A 263 6.84 1.65 -3.89
N GLY A 264 7.85 1.65 -3.02
CA GLY A 264 9.26 1.60 -3.40
C GLY A 264 9.95 0.33 -2.87
N PRO A 265 10.77 0.43 -1.81
CA PRO A 265 11.49 -0.69 -1.22
C PRO A 265 10.64 -1.40 -0.17
N TYR A 266 9.39 -1.73 -0.52
CA TYR A 266 8.51 -2.50 0.36
C TYR A 266 8.93 -3.96 0.37
N ALA A 267 8.50 -4.68 1.41
CA ALA A 267 8.57 -6.12 1.47
C ALA A 267 7.41 -6.67 2.30
N PHE A 268 6.95 -7.89 1.98
CA PHE A 268 6.25 -8.72 2.95
C PHE A 268 7.28 -9.55 3.73
N LEU A 269 7.08 -9.73 5.03
CA LEU A 269 7.89 -10.63 5.85
C LEU A 269 7.73 -12.05 5.33
N ASP A 270 8.85 -12.64 4.94
CA ASP A 270 8.98 -14.08 4.77
C ASP A 270 9.08 -14.71 6.17
N ASP A 271 10.29 -14.78 6.72
CA ASP A 271 10.52 -15.13 8.11
C ASP A 271 10.19 -13.94 9.01
N PHE A 272 9.55 -14.20 10.16
CA PHE A 272 9.22 -13.12 11.09
C PHE A 272 10.48 -12.51 11.70
N ASP A 273 10.65 -11.20 11.49
CA ASP A 273 11.63 -10.37 12.18
C ASP A 273 11.00 -9.01 12.52
N ALA A 274 10.80 -8.77 13.82
CA ALA A 274 10.21 -7.55 14.35
C ALA A 274 11.04 -6.29 14.02
N ASN A 275 12.33 -6.46 13.73
CA ASN A 275 13.26 -5.37 13.44
C ASN A 275 13.65 -5.31 11.96
N PHE A 276 12.93 -6.04 11.09
CA PHE A 276 13.26 -6.11 9.68
C PHE A 276 13.27 -4.73 9.03
N ILE A 277 14.34 -4.44 8.29
CA ILE A 277 14.53 -3.21 7.51
C ILE A 277 14.46 -3.58 6.04
N CYS A 278 13.33 -3.30 5.38
CA CYS A 278 13.14 -3.61 3.96
C CYS A 278 13.85 -2.63 3.02
N ASN A 279 14.20 -1.44 3.50
CA ASN A 279 14.87 -0.41 2.72
C ASN A 279 16.36 -0.38 3.00
N HIS A 280 17.17 -0.79 2.03
CA HIS A 280 18.63 -0.77 2.13
C HIS A 280 19.23 0.64 2.36
N SER A 281 18.49 1.73 2.07
CA SER A 281 18.91 3.11 2.36
C SER A 281 18.53 3.58 3.78
N ASP A 282 17.85 2.75 4.58
CA ASP A 282 17.47 3.05 5.95
C ASP A 282 18.50 2.49 6.95
N ASP A 283 19.71 3.04 6.92
CA ASP A 283 20.85 2.61 7.76
C ASP A 283 20.56 2.64 9.27
N ARG A 284 19.54 3.40 9.70
CA ARG A 284 19.17 3.58 11.11
C ARG A 284 17.94 2.77 11.51
N GLY A 285 17.33 2.03 10.59
CA GLY A 285 16.10 1.28 10.82
C GLY A 285 14.93 2.17 11.27
N ARG A 286 14.87 3.42 10.80
CA ARG A 286 13.78 4.37 11.10
C ARG A 286 12.43 3.80 10.71
N TYR A 287 12.37 3.10 9.58
CA TYR A 287 11.17 2.51 8.99
C TYR A 287 11.18 0.98 9.07
N SER A 288 11.89 0.41 10.06
CA SER A 288 11.79 -1.01 10.38
C SER A 288 10.36 -1.41 10.74
N TYR A 289 10.05 -2.70 10.60
CA TYR A 289 8.70 -3.23 10.80
C TYR A 289 8.03 -2.79 12.11
N SER A 290 8.69 -2.95 13.25
CA SER A 290 8.15 -2.50 14.55
C SER A 290 8.04 -0.97 14.67
N ASN A 291 8.92 -0.22 14.01
CA ASN A 291 8.91 1.24 14.03
C ASN A 291 7.79 1.86 13.18
N GLN A 292 7.08 1.10 12.34
CA GLN A 292 5.95 1.63 11.57
C GLN A 292 4.86 2.23 12.46
N VAL A 293 4.63 1.66 13.65
CA VAL A 293 3.65 2.16 14.63
C VAL A 293 4.01 3.54 15.19
N PRO A 294 5.16 3.74 15.86
CA PRO A 294 5.54 5.07 16.35
C PRO A 294 5.78 6.09 15.22
N ILE A 295 6.22 5.65 14.04
CA ILE A 295 6.40 6.55 12.89
C ILE A 295 5.06 7.07 12.36
N ALA A 296 4.04 6.22 12.27
CA ALA A 296 2.71 6.69 11.86
C ALA A 296 2.15 7.72 12.83
N HIS A 297 2.30 7.52 14.14
CA HIS A 297 1.96 8.52 15.16
C HIS A 297 2.74 9.83 14.95
N TRP A 298 4.04 9.73 14.68
CA TRP A 298 4.88 10.90 14.40
C TRP A 298 4.43 11.64 13.13
N ASN A 299 4.09 10.92 12.06
CA ASN A 299 3.58 11.51 10.81
C ASN A 299 2.23 12.19 11.00
N LEU A 300 1.32 11.60 11.80
CA LEU A 300 0.06 12.25 12.19
C LEU A 300 0.30 13.53 12.99
N SER A 301 1.36 13.56 13.82
CA SER A 301 1.76 14.77 14.56
C SER A 301 2.26 15.87 13.60
N ALA A 302 2.97 15.50 12.53
CA ALA A 302 3.37 16.46 11.49
C ALA A 302 2.15 17.03 10.73
N LEU A 303 1.15 16.20 10.43
CA LEU A 303 -0.12 16.67 9.86
C LEU A 303 -0.86 17.60 10.84
N ALA A 304 -0.95 17.22 12.12
CA ALA A 304 -1.58 18.03 13.15
C ALA A 304 -0.94 19.43 13.24
N GLN A 305 0.40 19.50 13.15
CA GLN A 305 1.12 20.77 13.12
C GLN A 305 0.69 21.65 11.94
N ALA A 306 0.50 21.08 10.76
CA ALA A 306 0.00 21.83 9.61
C ALA A 306 -1.43 22.35 9.84
N LEU A 307 -2.26 21.61 10.56
CA LEU A 307 -3.67 21.96 10.83
C LEU A 307 -3.86 22.98 11.97
N THR A 308 -2.80 23.44 12.66
CA THR A 308 -2.93 24.44 13.73
C THR A 308 -3.43 25.81 13.25
N THR A 309 -3.48 26.04 11.94
CA THR A 309 -4.04 27.26 11.34
C THR A 309 -5.57 27.28 11.38
N VAL A 310 -6.22 26.14 11.59
CA VAL A 310 -7.67 25.99 11.57
C VAL A 310 -8.24 25.19 12.75
N ILE A 311 -7.40 24.51 13.55
CA ILE A 311 -7.79 23.75 14.75
C ILE A 311 -6.88 24.16 15.91
N GLU A 312 -7.47 24.33 17.10
CA GLU A 312 -6.73 24.57 18.34
C GLU A 312 -5.81 23.39 18.70
N VAL A 313 -4.71 23.68 19.40
CA VAL A 313 -3.67 22.69 19.70
C VAL A 313 -4.14 21.58 20.63
N GLU A 314 -4.96 21.88 21.64
CA GLU A 314 -5.36 20.90 22.63
C GLU A 314 -6.27 19.79 22.04
N PRO A 315 -7.32 20.13 21.27
CA PRO A 315 -8.12 19.11 20.57
C PRO A 315 -7.31 18.24 19.59
N LEU A 316 -6.28 18.80 18.93
CA LEU A 316 -5.37 18.04 18.08
C LEU A 316 -4.58 16.99 18.87
N LYS A 317 -4.06 17.36 20.05
CA LYS A 317 -3.34 16.43 20.94
C LYS A 317 -4.25 15.33 21.47
N GLU A 318 -5.48 15.67 21.84
CA GLU A 318 -6.48 14.69 22.28
C GLU A 318 -6.77 13.68 21.17
N ALA A 319 -7.00 14.16 19.94
CA ALA A 319 -7.20 13.29 18.78
C ALA A 319 -5.98 12.40 18.47
N LEU A 320 -4.76 12.95 18.53
CA LEU A 320 -3.52 12.17 18.39
C LEU A 320 -3.40 11.06 19.44
N GLY A 321 -3.82 11.33 20.68
CA GLY A 321 -3.83 10.36 21.77
C GLY A 321 -4.69 9.12 21.51
N LEU A 322 -5.62 9.17 20.55
CA LEU A 322 -6.47 8.05 20.17
C LEU A 322 -5.73 7.01 19.30
N PHE A 323 -4.66 7.40 18.61
CA PHE A 323 -3.99 6.53 17.63
C PHE A 323 -3.56 5.18 18.23
N LEU A 324 -2.83 5.19 19.35
CA LEU A 324 -2.25 3.97 19.91
C LEU A 324 -3.33 3.01 20.45
N PRO A 325 -4.33 3.46 21.23
CA PRO A 325 -5.46 2.61 21.62
C PRO A 325 -6.23 2.02 20.43
N LEU A 326 -6.51 2.83 19.40
CA LEU A 326 -7.21 2.37 18.20
C LEU A 326 -6.37 1.31 17.45
N TYR A 327 -5.08 1.58 17.23
CA TYR A 327 -4.16 0.64 16.59
C TYR A 327 -4.14 -0.68 17.35
N GLN A 328 -3.99 -0.65 18.68
CA GLN A 328 -3.96 -1.86 19.51
C GLN A 328 -5.26 -2.66 19.41
N ALA A 329 -6.41 -1.97 19.40
CA ALA A 329 -7.72 -2.61 19.28
C ALA A 329 -7.87 -3.32 17.92
N HIS A 330 -7.57 -2.64 16.82
CA HIS A 330 -7.64 -3.22 15.47
C HIS A 330 -6.61 -4.34 15.28
N TYR A 331 -5.36 -4.13 15.70
CA TYR A 331 -4.29 -5.12 15.57
C TYR A 331 -4.64 -6.40 16.32
N LEU A 332 -5.10 -6.28 17.57
CA LEU A 332 -5.45 -7.45 18.36
C LEU A 332 -6.66 -8.18 17.78
N ASP A 333 -7.64 -7.47 17.20
CA ASP A 333 -8.76 -8.10 16.50
C ASP A 333 -8.31 -8.90 15.28
N LEU A 334 -7.45 -8.32 14.46
CA LEU A 334 -6.87 -9.01 13.31
C LEU A 334 -6.11 -10.26 13.76
N MET A 335 -5.24 -10.14 14.77
CA MET A 335 -4.47 -11.28 15.28
C MET A 335 -5.35 -12.37 15.89
N ARG A 336 -6.42 -12.03 16.60
CA ARG A 336 -7.43 -13.01 17.07
C ARG A 336 -8.03 -13.77 15.90
N ARG A 337 -8.47 -13.08 14.84
CA ARG A 337 -9.01 -13.71 13.62
C ARG A 337 -7.98 -14.63 12.96
N ARG A 338 -6.72 -14.19 12.85
CA ARG A 338 -5.62 -15.02 12.31
C ARG A 338 -5.34 -16.27 13.16
N LEU A 339 -5.59 -16.20 14.46
CA LEU A 339 -5.55 -17.33 15.40
C LEU A 339 -6.86 -18.12 15.46
N GLY A 340 -7.89 -17.75 14.70
CA GLY A 340 -9.19 -18.43 14.70
C GLY A 340 -10.07 -18.18 15.92
N LEU A 341 -9.71 -17.19 16.75
CA LEU A 341 -10.46 -16.75 17.93
C LEU A 341 -11.58 -15.79 17.51
N THR A 342 -12.73 -15.87 18.18
CA THR A 342 -13.96 -15.10 17.84
C THR A 342 -14.46 -14.23 18.99
N THR A 343 -14.01 -14.49 20.21
CA THR A 343 -14.24 -13.63 21.37
C THR A 343 -12.96 -12.89 21.76
N ALA A 344 -13.09 -11.78 22.48
CA ALA A 344 -11.97 -11.06 23.07
C ALA A 344 -11.81 -11.43 24.55
N GLU A 345 -10.59 -11.74 24.97
CA GLU A 345 -10.19 -11.94 26.38
C GLU A 345 -8.99 -11.05 26.72
N ASP A 346 -8.86 -10.66 28.00
CA ASP A 346 -7.83 -9.71 28.47
C ASP A 346 -6.39 -10.19 28.20
N ASP A 347 -6.15 -11.51 28.25
CA ASP A 347 -4.83 -12.11 28.07
C ASP A 347 -4.43 -12.34 26.59
N ASP A 348 -5.31 -11.99 25.62
CA ASP A 348 -5.07 -12.27 24.20
C ASP A 348 -3.85 -11.54 23.66
N MET A 349 -3.58 -10.31 24.12
CA MET A 349 -2.39 -9.56 23.69
C MET A 349 -1.10 -10.29 24.14
N ALA A 350 -1.05 -10.72 25.40
CA ALA A 350 0.09 -11.44 25.93
C ALA A 350 0.30 -12.78 25.20
N LEU A 351 -0.77 -13.44 24.75
CA LEU A 351 -0.70 -14.65 23.94
C LEU A 351 -0.07 -14.40 22.57
N VAL A 352 -0.47 -13.31 21.89
CA VAL A 352 0.12 -12.88 20.61
C VAL A 352 1.58 -12.50 20.78
N GLU A 353 1.93 -11.68 21.76
CA GLU A 353 3.31 -11.26 22.01
C GLU A 353 4.25 -12.45 22.27
N ARG A 354 3.83 -13.42 23.09
CA ARG A 354 4.60 -14.63 23.34
C ARG A 354 4.82 -15.44 22.06
N LEU A 355 3.82 -15.55 21.17
CA LEU A 355 3.99 -16.21 19.87
C LEU A 355 5.09 -15.53 19.05
N LEU A 356 4.98 -14.20 18.88
CA LEU A 356 5.91 -13.43 18.05
C LEU A 356 7.35 -13.50 18.60
N GLN A 357 7.51 -13.46 19.94
CA GLN A 357 8.82 -13.65 20.56
C GLN A 357 9.44 -15.02 20.23
N ARG A 358 8.64 -16.08 20.09
CA ARG A 358 9.13 -17.41 19.70
C ARG A 358 9.43 -17.49 18.20
N MET A 359 8.66 -16.78 17.37
CA MET A 359 8.97 -16.69 15.94
C MET A 359 10.27 -15.94 15.67
N GLN A 360 10.53 -14.85 16.42
CA GLN A 360 11.74 -14.01 16.27
C GLN A 360 13.04 -14.82 16.39
N SER A 361 13.08 -15.81 17.29
CA SER A 361 14.28 -16.62 17.50
C SER A 361 14.39 -17.80 16.53
N GLY A 362 13.30 -18.16 15.83
CA GLY A 362 13.18 -19.44 15.11
C GLY A 362 13.27 -19.37 13.59
N GLY A 363 13.25 -18.19 12.97
CA GLY A 363 13.18 -18.08 11.50
C GLY A 363 11.89 -18.72 10.95
N VAL A 364 10.77 -18.48 11.62
CA VAL A 364 9.46 -19.03 11.28
C VAL A 364 8.84 -18.18 10.19
N ASP A 365 8.35 -18.80 9.10
CA ASP A 365 7.62 -18.09 8.05
C ASP A 365 6.31 -17.52 8.63
N TYR A 366 6.18 -16.20 8.62
CA TYR A 366 5.13 -15.50 9.35
C TYR A 366 3.75 -15.91 8.86
N ASN A 367 3.52 -15.85 7.55
CA ASN A 367 2.21 -16.09 6.96
C ASN A 367 1.87 -17.58 6.86
N LEU A 368 2.84 -18.44 6.54
CA LEU A 368 2.62 -19.88 6.48
C LEU A 368 2.35 -20.49 7.86
N PHE A 369 2.90 -19.93 8.95
CA PHE A 369 2.52 -20.37 10.30
C PHE A 369 1.01 -20.28 10.50
N PHE A 370 0.41 -19.10 10.26
CA PHE A 370 -1.03 -18.90 10.46
C PHE A 370 -1.87 -19.73 9.49
N ARG A 371 -1.38 -19.93 8.25
CA ARG A 371 -2.05 -20.80 7.28
C ARG A 371 -2.08 -22.25 7.75
N LYS A 372 -0.91 -22.83 8.08
CA LYS A 372 -0.77 -24.21 8.59
C LYS A 372 -1.54 -24.42 9.90
N LEU A 373 -1.62 -23.41 10.76
CA LEU A 373 -2.38 -23.46 12.02
C LEU A 373 -3.90 -23.66 11.79
N GLY A 374 -4.41 -23.23 10.63
CA GLY A 374 -5.81 -23.38 10.23
C GLY A 374 -6.12 -24.68 9.45
N ASP A 375 -5.10 -25.34 8.88
CA ASP A 375 -5.29 -26.47 7.96
C ASP A 375 -5.91 -27.72 8.61
N ARG A 376 -5.74 -27.86 9.93
CA ARG A 376 -6.13 -29.05 10.70
C ARG A 376 -6.82 -28.63 12.01
N PRO A 377 -7.49 -29.57 12.72
CA PRO A 377 -7.90 -29.35 14.10
C PRO A 377 -6.72 -28.85 14.94
N VAL A 378 -6.99 -27.91 15.86
CA VAL A 378 -5.97 -27.12 16.57
C VAL A 378 -4.84 -27.97 17.17
N ALA A 379 -5.18 -29.07 17.85
CA ALA A 379 -4.19 -29.94 18.50
C ALA A 379 -3.25 -30.64 17.51
N ASP A 380 -3.73 -30.97 16.31
CA ASP A 380 -2.91 -31.61 15.27
C ASP A 380 -2.13 -30.57 14.46
N ALA A 381 -2.71 -29.38 14.24
CA ALA A 381 -2.02 -28.27 13.60
C ALA A 381 -0.79 -27.83 14.41
N LEU A 382 -0.92 -27.74 15.74
CA LEU A 382 0.18 -27.37 16.64
C LEU A 382 1.36 -28.34 16.56
N LYS A 383 1.11 -29.65 16.41
CA LYS A 383 2.18 -30.64 16.19
C LYS A 383 2.94 -30.40 14.89
N VAL A 384 2.25 -29.93 13.84
CA VAL A 384 2.86 -29.66 12.53
C VAL A 384 3.72 -28.40 12.57
N VAL A 385 3.18 -27.30 13.12
CA VAL A 385 3.92 -26.01 13.15
C VAL A 385 5.03 -26.00 14.20
N ARG A 386 5.01 -26.92 15.17
CA ARG A 386 6.05 -27.08 16.20
C ARG A 386 7.44 -27.25 15.60
N ASP A 387 7.55 -27.99 14.50
CA ASP A 387 8.83 -28.30 13.86
C ASP A 387 9.49 -27.08 13.19
N ASP A 388 8.73 -25.98 13.02
CA ASP A 388 9.26 -24.71 12.52
C ASP A 388 9.99 -23.90 13.61
N PHE A 389 9.89 -24.27 14.91
CA PHE A 389 10.48 -23.52 16.04
C PHE A 389 11.78 -24.13 16.57
N ILE A 390 12.70 -23.25 17.00
CA ILE A 390 13.95 -23.66 17.67
C ILE A 390 13.72 -23.95 19.16
N ASP A 391 13.08 -23.02 19.89
CA ASP A 391 12.72 -23.23 21.30
C ASP A 391 11.43 -24.04 21.41
N LEU A 392 11.58 -25.36 21.25
CA LEU A 392 10.46 -26.30 21.30
C LEU A 392 9.73 -26.29 22.64
N ALA A 393 10.45 -26.15 23.76
CA ALA A 393 9.83 -26.12 25.09
C ALA A 393 9.00 -24.84 25.28
N GLY A 394 9.52 -23.69 24.84
CA GLY A 394 8.79 -22.44 24.85
C GLY A 394 7.57 -22.46 23.93
N PHE A 395 7.66 -23.08 22.75
CA PHE A 395 6.52 -23.27 21.85
C PHE A 395 5.49 -24.24 22.43
N ASP A 396 5.92 -25.32 23.09
CA ASP A 396 5.01 -26.28 23.75
C ASP A 396 4.21 -25.62 24.87
N ALA A 397 4.85 -24.74 25.66
CA ALA A 397 4.16 -23.96 26.68
C ALA A 397 3.12 -22.99 26.06
N TRP A 398 3.50 -22.25 25.02
CA TRP A 398 2.57 -21.39 24.29
C TRP A 398 1.40 -22.18 23.68
N SER A 399 1.68 -23.37 23.14
CA SER A 399 0.68 -24.26 22.54
C SER A 399 -0.36 -24.71 23.55
N GLN A 400 0.05 -25.00 24.80
CA GLN A 400 -0.88 -25.34 25.88
C GLN A 400 -1.80 -24.17 26.23
N ASP A 401 -1.25 -22.96 26.36
CA ASP A 401 -2.03 -21.75 26.62
C ASP A 401 -3.01 -21.45 25.49
N TYR A 402 -2.56 -21.57 24.24
CA TYR A 402 -3.40 -21.35 23.06
C TYR A 402 -4.50 -22.40 22.92
N LEU A 403 -4.22 -23.68 23.22
CA LEU A 403 -5.24 -24.73 23.28
C LEU A 403 -6.31 -24.42 24.32
N ALA A 404 -5.90 -24.10 25.55
CA ALA A 404 -6.81 -23.72 26.62
C ALA A 404 -7.64 -22.48 26.23
N ARG A 405 -7.05 -21.52 25.51
CA ARG A 405 -7.76 -20.35 24.97
C ARG A 405 -8.79 -20.73 23.91
N CYS A 406 -8.45 -21.65 23.00
CA CYS A 406 -9.39 -22.15 21.99
C CYS A 406 -10.56 -22.91 22.63
N GLU A 407 -10.34 -23.69 23.68
CA GLU A 407 -11.41 -24.45 24.37
C GLU A 407 -12.52 -23.56 24.96
N ARG A 408 -12.23 -22.27 25.19
CA ARG A 408 -13.22 -21.28 25.65
C ARG A 408 -14.01 -20.62 24.52
N GLU A 409 -13.67 -20.87 23.25
CA GLU A 409 -14.39 -20.32 22.10
C GLU A 409 -15.74 -21.04 21.88
N PRO A 410 -16.84 -20.31 21.70
CA PRO A 410 -18.10 -20.90 21.28
C PRO A 410 -17.91 -21.52 19.89
N THR A 411 -18.36 -22.75 19.68
CA THR A 411 -18.28 -23.46 18.38
C THR A 411 -16.84 -23.70 17.85
N ASN A 412 -15.84 -23.71 18.74
CA ASN A 412 -14.40 -23.79 18.42
C ASN A 412 -14.01 -24.72 17.25
N ALA A 413 -14.59 -25.92 17.15
CA ALA A 413 -14.24 -26.86 16.08
C ALA A 413 -14.98 -26.59 14.75
N GLU A 414 -16.21 -26.10 14.79
CA GLU A 414 -17.05 -25.95 13.59
C GLU A 414 -16.68 -24.67 12.84
N GLY A 415 -16.34 -24.80 11.56
CA GLY A 415 -16.00 -23.67 10.70
C GLY A 415 -14.66 -22.96 11.00
N ARG A 416 -13.87 -23.39 12.01
CA ARG A 416 -12.56 -22.75 12.34
C ARG A 416 -11.62 -22.69 11.14
N ARG A 417 -11.47 -23.79 10.41
CA ARG A 417 -10.64 -23.84 9.19
C ARG A 417 -11.10 -22.80 8.18
N ALA A 418 -12.40 -22.72 7.91
CA ALA A 418 -12.95 -21.75 6.96
C ALA A 418 -12.69 -20.30 7.41
N ARG A 419 -12.94 -19.98 8.69
CA ARG A 419 -12.67 -18.64 9.25
C ARG A 419 -11.20 -18.26 9.16
N MET A 420 -10.30 -19.16 9.54
CA MET A 420 -8.86 -18.91 9.46
C MET A 420 -8.37 -18.81 8.03
N HIS A 421 -8.83 -19.67 7.11
CA HIS A 421 -8.41 -19.64 5.71
C HIS A 421 -8.89 -18.38 4.99
N ALA A 422 -10.01 -17.80 5.41
CA ALA A 422 -10.53 -16.54 4.87
C ALA A 422 -9.69 -15.31 5.25
N VAL A 423 -8.83 -15.40 6.28
CA VAL A 423 -7.99 -14.29 6.75
C VAL A 423 -6.48 -14.62 6.76
N ASN A 424 -6.10 -15.88 6.59
CA ASN A 424 -4.71 -16.30 6.52
C ASN A 424 -4.37 -16.65 5.06
N PRO A 425 -3.67 -15.76 4.34
CA PRO A 425 -3.35 -15.98 2.94
C PRO A 425 -2.42 -17.18 2.79
N LEU A 426 -2.65 -17.95 1.73
CA LEU A 426 -1.74 -18.97 1.25
C LEU A 426 -0.66 -18.34 0.35
N TYR A 427 -1.03 -17.33 -0.43
CA TYR A 427 -0.15 -16.63 -1.35
C TYR A 427 0.02 -15.17 -0.92
N ILE A 428 1.27 -14.72 -0.84
CA ILE A 428 1.63 -13.31 -0.60
C ILE A 428 2.67 -12.87 -1.63
N LEU A 429 2.80 -11.57 -1.84
CA LEU A 429 3.79 -11.02 -2.76
C LEU A 429 5.20 -11.04 -2.14
N ARG A 430 5.80 -12.23 -2.10
CA ARG A 430 7.19 -12.41 -1.63
C ARG A 430 8.16 -11.74 -2.60
N ASN A 431 9.24 -11.19 -2.08
CA ASN A 431 10.22 -10.47 -2.89
C ASN A 431 10.83 -11.33 -4.00
N TYR A 432 11.12 -12.60 -3.73
CA TYR A 432 11.68 -13.51 -4.72
C TYR A 432 10.70 -13.84 -5.87
N LEU A 433 9.39 -13.86 -5.59
CA LEU A 433 8.37 -14.07 -6.63
C LEU A 433 8.27 -12.84 -7.54
N ALA A 434 8.25 -11.64 -6.94
CA ALA A 434 8.29 -10.40 -7.70
C ALA A 434 9.57 -10.33 -8.57
N GLN A 435 10.72 -10.70 -8.02
CA GLN A 435 12.00 -10.70 -8.74
C GLN A 435 11.98 -11.66 -9.93
N LYS A 436 11.48 -12.90 -9.78
CA LYS A 436 11.32 -13.85 -10.90
C LYS A 436 10.44 -13.28 -12.02
N ALA A 437 9.33 -12.64 -11.64
CA ALA A 437 8.42 -12.01 -12.60
C ALA A 437 9.08 -10.83 -13.34
N ILE A 438 9.90 -10.04 -12.65
CA ILE A 438 10.66 -8.93 -13.23
C ILE A 438 11.72 -9.45 -14.21
N GLU A 439 12.51 -10.44 -13.82
CA GLU A 439 13.56 -11.03 -14.68
C GLU A 439 12.97 -11.60 -15.98
N ALA A 440 11.83 -12.30 -15.88
CA ALA A 440 11.10 -12.78 -17.06
C ALA A 440 10.62 -11.61 -17.94
N ALA A 441 10.04 -10.57 -17.33
CA ALA A 441 9.53 -9.41 -18.06
C ALA A 441 10.63 -8.59 -18.75
N GLU A 442 11.81 -8.45 -18.13
CA GLU A 442 12.99 -7.82 -18.74
C GLU A 442 13.52 -8.62 -19.94
N ALA A 443 13.38 -9.95 -19.91
CA ALA A 443 13.65 -10.82 -21.05
C ALA A 443 12.53 -10.81 -22.12
N GLY A 444 11.44 -10.07 -21.89
CA GLY A 444 10.30 -9.93 -22.80
C GLY A 444 9.19 -10.97 -22.62
N ASP A 445 9.25 -11.79 -21.57
CA ASP A 445 8.19 -12.74 -21.21
C ASP A 445 7.32 -12.18 -20.08
N TYR A 446 6.11 -11.72 -20.42
CA TYR A 446 5.15 -11.21 -19.46
C TYR A 446 4.24 -12.28 -18.85
N GLY A 447 4.44 -13.56 -19.19
CA GLY A 447 3.64 -14.66 -18.68
C GLY A 447 3.72 -14.82 -17.16
N GLU A 448 4.92 -14.67 -16.59
CA GLU A 448 5.13 -14.86 -15.15
C GLU A 448 4.51 -13.74 -14.30
N VAL A 449 4.67 -12.47 -14.69
CA VAL A 449 4.03 -11.33 -13.99
C VAL A 449 2.51 -11.42 -14.04
N ARG A 450 1.93 -11.83 -15.18
CA ARG A 450 0.49 -12.02 -15.33
C ARG A 450 -0.01 -13.17 -14.46
N ARG A 451 0.72 -14.30 -14.42
CA ARG A 451 0.36 -15.45 -13.57
C ARG A 451 0.46 -15.11 -12.09
N LEU A 452 1.54 -14.46 -11.66
CA LEU A 452 1.72 -14.03 -10.28
C LEU A 452 0.59 -13.07 -9.85
N HIS A 453 0.23 -12.09 -10.70
CA HIS A 453 -0.91 -11.21 -10.44
C HIS A 453 -2.21 -12.02 -10.24
N GLN A 454 -2.53 -12.93 -11.16
CA GLN A 454 -3.73 -13.77 -11.07
C GLN A 454 -3.79 -14.60 -9.78
N VAL A 455 -2.65 -15.18 -9.36
CA VAL A 455 -2.56 -15.93 -8.10
C VAL A 455 -2.88 -15.02 -6.92
N LEU A 456 -2.32 -13.82 -6.90
CA LEU A 456 -2.49 -12.84 -5.82
C LEU A 456 -3.87 -12.20 -5.79
N CYS A 457 -4.68 -12.29 -6.85
CA CYS A 457 -6.09 -11.86 -6.83
C CYS A 457 -6.96 -12.73 -5.90
N LYS A 458 -6.53 -13.96 -5.59
CA LYS A 458 -7.24 -14.88 -4.69
C LYS A 458 -6.26 -15.48 -3.66
N PRO A 459 -5.69 -14.64 -2.78
CA PRO A 459 -4.56 -15.04 -1.94
C PRO A 459 -4.93 -16.08 -0.87
N PHE A 460 -6.22 -16.20 -0.55
CA PHE A 460 -6.77 -17.10 0.46
C PHE A 460 -7.18 -18.48 -0.07
N GLU A 461 -7.44 -18.58 -1.38
CA GLU A 461 -7.93 -19.79 -2.04
C GLU A 461 -6.77 -20.62 -2.58
N GLU A 462 -6.75 -21.93 -2.33
CA GLU A 462 -5.77 -22.82 -2.95
C GLU A 462 -6.05 -22.99 -4.44
N GLN A 463 -5.02 -22.83 -5.27
CA GLN A 463 -5.16 -22.84 -6.73
C GLN A 463 -4.40 -24.04 -7.33
N PRO A 464 -5.06 -24.91 -8.11
CA PRO A 464 -4.40 -26.07 -8.73
C PRO A 464 -3.21 -25.66 -9.61
N GLY A 465 -2.04 -26.28 -9.38
CA GLY A 465 -0.82 -26.02 -10.14
C GLY A 465 -0.02 -24.80 -9.67
N MET A 466 -0.46 -24.12 -8.61
CA MET A 466 0.17 -22.91 -8.08
C MET A 466 0.93 -23.15 -6.76
N GLN A 467 1.26 -24.40 -6.44
CA GLN A 467 1.91 -24.76 -5.17
C GLN A 467 3.24 -24.02 -4.96
N ALA A 468 4.00 -23.80 -6.05
CA ALA A 468 5.28 -23.09 -6.00
C ALA A 468 5.16 -21.63 -5.50
N TYR A 469 4.00 -20.98 -5.67
CA TYR A 469 3.77 -19.60 -5.20
C TYR A 469 3.51 -19.53 -3.68
N ALA A 470 3.22 -20.66 -3.04
CA ALA A 470 3.06 -20.76 -1.58
C ALA A 470 4.38 -21.12 -0.87
N GLU A 471 5.44 -21.43 -1.61
CA GLU A 471 6.71 -21.86 -1.02
C GLU A 471 7.44 -20.71 -0.32
N ARG A 472 8.16 -21.06 0.75
CA ARG A 472 9.14 -20.18 1.39
C ARG A 472 10.18 -19.71 0.35
N PRO A 473 10.82 -18.55 0.56
CA PRO A 473 11.90 -18.13 -0.32
C PRO A 473 13.02 -19.19 -0.35
N PRO A 474 13.59 -19.48 -1.53
CA PRO A 474 14.86 -20.19 -1.62
C PRO A 474 15.98 -19.36 -0.96
N GLU A 475 17.12 -19.96 -0.66
CA GLU A 475 18.22 -19.29 0.07
C GLU A 475 18.66 -17.96 -0.56
N TRP A 476 18.74 -17.88 -1.89
CA TRP A 476 19.07 -16.62 -2.58
C TRP A 476 17.97 -15.55 -2.43
N GLY A 477 16.71 -15.96 -2.27
CA GLY A 477 15.56 -15.08 -2.14
C GLY A 477 15.47 -14.42 -0.77
N LYS A 478 16.00 -15.05 0.28
CA LYS A 478 15.99 -14.55 1.66
C LYS A 478 16.82 -13.27 1.87
N HIS A 479 17.79 -13.02 0.99
CA HIS A 479 18.73 -11.90 1.09
C HIS A 479 18.52 -10.84 -0.01
N LEU A 480 17.35 -10.84 -0.65
CA LEU A 480 17.04 -9.84 -1.67
C LEU A 480 16.81 -8.47 -1.04
N GLU A 481 17.77 -7.57 -1.26
CA GLU A 481 17.64 -6.15 -0.97
C GLU A 481 16.93 -5.45 -2.13
N ILE A 482 16.04 -4.51 -1.80
CA ILE A 482 15.30 -3.75 -2.80
C ILE A 482 15.63 -2.27 -2.64
N SER A 483 15.88 -1.61 -3.78
CA SER A 483 16.10 -0.18 -3.85
C SER A 483 14.89 0.60 -4.37
N CYS A 484 14.77 1.84 -3.88
CA CYS A 484 14.03 2.87 -4.60
C CYS A 484 14.71 3.07 -5.96
N SER A 485 13.96 2.93 -7.06
CA SER A 485 14.46 3.23 -8.41
C SER A 485 14.52 4.73 -8.73
N SER A 486 14.52 5.59 -7.71
CA SER A 486 14.47 7.06 -7.85
C SER A 486 15.85 7.66 -8.02
#